data_AF-A0A3M0ZS09-F1
#
_entry.id   AF-A0A3M0ZS09-F1
#
_cell.length_a   1.000
_cell.length_b   1.000
_cell.length_c   1.000
_cell.angle_alpha   90.00
_cell.angle_beta   90.00
_cell.angle_gamma   90.00
#
_symmetry.space_group_name_H-M   'P 1'
#
loop_
_entity.id
_entity.type
_entity.pdbx_description
1 polymer ?
#
loop_
_entity_poly.entity_id
_entity_poly.type
_entity_poly.pdbx_seq_one_letter_code
_entity_poly.pdbx_strand_id
1 'polypeptide(L)'
;EHSDFNFERLTRLLLDNNEYIYPAFASHNIRSLSYACCYAEHKGLGPADFELQLLYGMAEPIADSFVAAGFLVRHYVPIGELIPGMGYLIRRLLENTSNDSFLRHTFFEKDEISSLLRKPHFNTQ
;
A
#
# COMPACT_ATOMS: atom_id res chain seq x y z
N GLU A 1 -10.12 7.15 3.91
CA GLU A 1 -9.82 8.41 4.66
C GLU A 1 -9.28 8.19 6.07
N HIS A 2 -10.09 7.87 7.10
CA HIS A 2 -9.58 7.76 8.48
C HIS A 2 -8.53 6.65 8.63
N SER A 3 -8.74 5.52 7.94
CA SER A 3 -7.78 4.42 7.88
C SER A 3 -6.48 4.85 7.20
N ASP A 4 -6.54 5.58 6.08
CA ASP A 4 -5.35 6.07 5.38
C ASP A 4 -4.57 7.09 6.22
N PHE A 5 -5.29 7.99 6.91
CA PHE A 5 -4.67 8.93 7.85
C PHE A 5 -3.91 8.21 8.96
N ASN A 6 -4.54 7.20 9.58
CA ASN A 6 -3.90 6.42 10.63
C ASN A 6 -2.77 5.54 10.09
N PHE A 7 -2.89 5.03 8.87
CA PHE A 7 -1.81 4.29 8.20
C PHE A 7 -0.58 5.18 8.03
N GLU A 8 -0.73 6.40 7.51
CA GLU A 8 0.38 7.36 7.38
C GLU A 8 0.95 7.75 8.76
N ARG A 9 0.11 7.93 9.78
CA ARG A 9 0.55 8.21 11.15
C ARG A 9 1.40 7.09 11.74
N LEU A 10 0.97 5.84 11.57
CA LEU A 10 1.70 4.65 12.05
C LEU A 10 2.95 4.38 11.22
N THR A 11 2.93 4.69 9.92
CA THR A 11 4.11 4.63 9.04
C THR A 11 5.25 5.48 9.60
N ARG A 12 4.94 6.72 10.00
CA ARG A 12 5.93 7.58 10.66
C ARG A 12 6.47 6.98 11.95
N LEU A 13 5.58 6.48 12.80
CA LEU A 13 5.96 5.87 14.08
C LEU A 13 6.94 4.71 13.87
N LEU A 14 6.70 3.86 12.87
CA LEU A 14 7.56 2.73 12.55
C LEU A 14 8.91 3.19 11.99
N LEU A 15 8.92 4.14 11.06
CA LEU A 15 10.16 4.66 10.46
C LEU A 15 11.01 5.47 11.46
N ASP A 16 10.38 6.20 12.39
CA ASP A 16 11.07 6.92 13.46
C ASP A 16 11.79 5.98 14.44
N ASN A 17 11.39 4.70 14.49
CA ASN A 17 11.92 3.69 15.40
C ASN A 17 12.57 2.52 14.63
N ASN A 18 13.06 2.76 13.41
CA ASN A 18 13.65 1.75 12.52
C ASN A 18 14.82 0.99 13.17
N GLU A 19 15.55 1.64 14.08
CA GLU A 19 16.65 1.00 14.84
C GLU A 19 16.20 -0.21 15.68
N TYR A 20 14.90 -0.29 16.04
CA TYR A 20 14.34 -1.36 16.86
C TYR A 20 13.47 -2.34 16.06
N ILE A 21 12.92 -1.91 14.93
CA ILE A 21 11.97 -2.70 14.14
C ILE A 21 12.20 -2.47 12.66
N TYR A 22 12.17 -3.56 11.88
CA TYR A 22 12.17 -3.51 10.42
C TYR A 22 10.73 -3.32 9.89
N PRO A 23 10.37 -2.15 9.34
CA PRO A 23 9.00 -1.89 8.90
C PRO A 23 8.70 -2.55 7.54
N ALA A 24 7.51 -3.14 7.42
CA ALA A 24 6.98 -3.62 6.16
C ALA A 24 5.60 -3.00 5.90
N PHE A 25 5.46 -2.26 4.79
CA PHE A 25 4.23 -1.53 4.46
C PHE A 25 3.42 -2.25 3.40
N ALA A 26 2.33 -2.89 3.81
CA ALA A 26 1.44 -3.63 2.91
C ALA A 26 0.26 -2.77 2.44
N SER A 27 0.20 -2.44 1.15
CA SER A 27 -0.93 -1.68 0.56
C SER A 27 -0.94 -1.76 -0.97
N HIS A 28 -2.10 -1.50 -1.59
CA HIS A 28 -2.19 -1.17 -3.02
C HIS A 28 -2.46 0.32 -3.26
N ASN A 29 -2.57 1.11 -2.19
CA ASN A 29 -2.76 2.54 -2.28
C ASN A 29 -1.41 3.23 -2.59
N ILE A 30 -1.24 3.70 -3.81
CA ILE A 30 0.00 4.36 -4.28
C ILE A 30 0.32 5.56 -3.39
N ARG A 31 -0.67 6.34 -2.97
CA ARG A 31 -0.48 7.50 -2.11
C ARG A 31 0.16 7.10 -0.77
N SER A 32 -0.34 6.03 -0.14
CA SER A 32 0.18 5.54 1.14
C SER A 32 1.59 4.97 1.03
N LEU A 33 1.87 4.18 -0.01
CA LEU A 33 3.21 3.62 -0.23
C LEU A 33 4.24 4.70 -0.57
N SER A 34 3.87 5.65 -1.45
CA SER A 34 4.70 6.80 -1.78
C SER A 34 4.95 7.68 -0.56
N TYR A 35 3.97 7.83 0.35
CA TYR A 35 4.18 8.53 1.61
C TYR A 35 5.25 7.87 2.47
N ALA A 36 5.23 6.55 2.61
CA ALA A 36 6.26 5.80 3.34
C ALA A 36 7.65 6.03 2.73
N CYS A 37 7.76 5.95 1.40
CA CYS A 37 9.00 6.18 0.66
C CYS A 37 9.55 7.59 0.89
N CYS A 38 8.73 8.62 0.69
CA CYS A 38 9.15 10.01 0.88
C CYS A 38 9.51 10.32 2.34
N TYR A 39 8.79 9.74 3.31
CA TYR A 39 9.11 9.94 4.72
C TYR A 39 10.43 9.25 5.11
N ALA A 40 10.66 8.04 4.61
CA ALA A 40 11.92 7.33 4.82
C ALA A 40 13.12 8.12 4.26
N GLU A 41 13.00 8.62 3.02
CA GLU A 41 14.02 9.47 2.40
C GLU A 41 14.29 10.75 3.23
N HIS A 42 13.23 11.41 3.72
CA HIS A 42 13.35 12.57 4.59
C HIS A 42 14.10 12.27 5.91
N LYS A 43 13.98 11.04 6.42
CA LYS A 43 14.69 10.56 7.60
C LYS A 43 16.13 10.09 7.31
N GLY A 44 16.56 10.12 6.05
CA GLY A 44 17.86 9.61 5.61
C GLY A 44 17.93 8.08 5.56
N LEU A 45 16.78 7.39 5.56
CA LEU A 45 16.69 5.94 5.42
C LEU A 45 16.75 5.56 3.94
N GLY A 46 17.47 4.50 3.64
CA GLY A 46 17.59 3.92 2.31
C GLY A 46 16.54 2.85 2.02
N PRO A 47 16.48 2.36 0.76
CA PRO A 47 15.53 1.34 0.36
C PRO A 47 15.67 -0.02 1.07
N ALA A 48 16.82 -0.28 1.69
CA ALA A 48 17.07 -1.51 2.43
C ALA A 48 16.54 -1.48 3.87
N ASP A 49 16.15 -0.31 4.38
CA ASP A 49 15.74 -0.13 5.78
C ASP A 49 14.26 -0.48 6.01
N PHE A 50 13.49 -0.67 4.94
CA PHE A 50 12.09 -1.10 5.00
C PHE A 50 11.73 -1.87 3.72
N GLU A 51 10.56 -2.50 3.71
CA GLU A 51 10.01 -3.12 2.51
C GLU A 51 8.58 -2.70 2.24
N LEU A 52 8.19 -2.74 0.97
CA LEU A 52 6.81 -2.59 0.52
C LEU A 52 6.24 -3.98 0.23
N GLN A 53 4.97 -4.20 0.58
CA GLN A 53 4.29 -5.47 0.33
C GLN A 53 3.01 -5.28 -0.48
N LEU A 54 2.85 -6.09 -1.52
CA LEU A 54 1.65 -6.10 -2.37
C LEU A 54 1.14 -7.53 -2.53
N LEU A 55 -0.13 -7.69 -2.90
CA LEU A 55 -0.68 -9.02 -3.17
C LEU A 55 -0.32 -9.45 -4.60
N TYR A 56 0.09 -10.70 -4.75
CA TYR A 56 0.36 -11.27 -6.07
C TYR A 56 -0.89 -11.28 -6.95
N GLY A 57 -0.73 -10.97 -8.24
CA GLY A 57 -1.81 -10.93 -9.22
C GLY A 57 -2.74 -9.71 -9.11
N MET A 58 -2.37 -8.69 -8.33
CA MET A 58 -3.16 -7.47 -8.18
C MET A 58 -2.28 -6.23 -8.32
N ALA A 59 -2.63 -5.37 -9.27
CA ALA A 59 -1.96 -4.09 -9.52
C ALA A 59 -0.43 -4.20 -9.70
N GLU A 60 0.00 -5.22 -10.45
CA GLU A 60 1.41 -5.48 -10.77
C GLU A 60 2.18 -4.25 -11.29
N PRO A 61 1.61 -3.37 -12.14
CA PRO A 61 2.31 -2.15 -12.56
C PRO A 61 2.72 -1.23 -11.40
N ILE A 62 1.99 -1.25 -10.29
CA ILE A 62 2.35 -0.48 -9.09
C ILE A 62 3.60 -1.09 -8.45
N ALA A 63 3.63 -2.41 -8.25
CA ALA A 63 4.80 -3.10 -7.70
C ALA A 63 6.04 -2.86 -8.57
N ASP A 64 5.91 -3.02 -9.90
CA ASP A 64 6.99 -2.79 -10.86
C ASP A 64 7.54 -1.36 -10.78
N SER A 65 6.66 -0.37 -10.59
CA SER A 65 7.07 1.03 -10.45
C SER A 65 7.95 1.27 -9.22
N PHE A 66 7.64 0.64 -8.08
CA PHE A 66 8.46 0.73 -6.87
C PHE A 66 9.79 -0.02 -7.00
N VAL A 67 9.79 -1.19 -7.62
CA VAL A 67 11.02 -1.94 -7.94
C VAL A 67 11.93 -1.09 -8.85
N ALA A 68 11.37 -0.48 -9.90
CA ALA A 68 12.12 0.40 -10.81
C ALA A 68 12.68 1.65 -10.11
N ALA A 69 11.99 2.14 -9.07
CA ALA A 69 12.46 3.21 -8.20
C ALA A 69 13.51 2.76 -7.16
N GLY A 70 13.87 1.47 -7.12
CA GLY A 70 14.91 0.93 -6.26
C GLY A 70 14.44 0.44 -4.89
N PHE A 71 13.12 0.38 -4.65
CA PHE A 71 12.56 -0.11 -3.38
C PHE A 71 12.49 -1.64 -3.33
N LEU A 72 12.65 -2.19 -2.13
CA LEU A 72 12.41 -3.60 -1.86
C LEU A 72 10.89 -3.86 -1.86
N VAL A 73 10.44 -4.72 -2.77
CA VAL A 73 9.03 -5.11 -2.90
C VAL A 73 8.89 -6.61 -2.68
N ARG A 74 7.97 -7.01 -1.80
CA ARG A 74 7.62 -8.40 -1.54
C ARG A 74 6.17 -8.67 -1.95
N HIS A 75 5.98 -9.70 -2.76
CA HIS A 75 4.64 -10.20 -3.04
C HIS A 75 4.17 -11.18 -1.96
N TYR A 76 2.96 -10.97 -1.46
CA TYR A 76 2.23 -11.98 -0.73
C TYR A 76 1.56 -12.94 -1.72
N VAL A 77 2.04 -14.18 -1.75
CA VAL A 77 1.64 -15.23 -2.70
C VAL A 77 0.87 -16.32 -1.95
N PRO A 78 -0.47 -16.37 -2.05
CA PRO A 78 -1.26 -17.46 -1.49
C PRO A 78 -1.10 -18.73 -2.34
N ILE A 79 -0.82 -19.87 -1.70
CA ILE A 79 -0.68 -21.18 -2.36
C ILE A 79 -1.50 -22.21 -1.57
N GLY A 80 -2.28 -23.04 -2.26
CA GLY A 80 -3.03 -24.12 -1.61
C GLY A 80 -4.11 -24.73 -2.51
N GLU A 81 -4.97 -25.53 -1.87
CA GLU A 81 -6.08 -26.23 -2.50
C GLU A 81 -7.16 -25.30 -3.04
N LEU A 82 -7.91 -25.77 -4.04
CA LEU A 82 -8.93 -24.98 -4.73
C LEU A 82 -10.03 -24.46 -3.81
N ILE A 83 -10.56 -25.29 -2.90
CA ILE A 83 -11.72 -24.92 -2.06
C ILE A 83 -11.38 -23.73 -1.13
N PRO A 84 -10.29 -23.75 -0.34
CA PRO A 84 -9.82 -22.56 0.39
C PRO A 84 -9.46 -21.39 -0.54
N GLY A 85 -8.86 -21.69 -1.70
CA GLY A 85 -8.50 -20.70 -2.71
C GLY A 85 -9.69 -19.90 -3.24
N MET A 86 -10.86 -20.53 -3.41
CA MET A 86 -12.10 -19.85 -3.81
C MET A 86 -12.57 -18.85 -2.75
N GLY A 87 -12.48 -19.22 -1.46
CA GLY A 87 -12.79 -18.29 -0.37
C GLY A 87 -11.86 -17.07 -0.37
N TYR A 88 -10.56 -17.30 -0.62
CA TYR A 88 -9.59 -16.23 -0.78
C TYR A 88 -9.93 -15.32 -1.99
N LEU A 89 -10.27 -15.90 -3.14
CA LEU A 89 -10.64 -15.17 -4.35
C LEU A 89 -11.86 -14.25 -4.10
N ILE A 90 -12.92 -14.78 -3.48
CA ILE A 90 -14.13 -14.00 -3.17
C ILE A 90 -13.77 -12.78 -2.30
N ARG A 91 -12.93 -12.97 -1.27
CA ARG A 91 -12.46 -11.87 -0.43
C ARG A 91 -11.71 -10.79 -1.24
N ARG A 92 -10.86 -11.20 -2.18
CA ARG A 92 -10.11 -10.27 -3.05
C ARG A 92 -11.02 -9.50 -4.00
N LEU A 93 -12.03 -10.16 -4.56
CA LEU A 93 -13.03 -9.49 -5.39
C LEU A 93 -13.75 -8.41 -4.57
N LEU A 94 -14.27 -8.75 -3.39
CA LEU A 94 -14.98 -7.81 -2.53
C LEU A 94 -14.14 -6.59 -2.14
N GLU A 95 -12.87 -6.81 -1.78
CA GLU A 95 -11.93 -5.74 -1.43
C GLU A 95 -11.69 -4.80 -2.61
N ASN A 96 -11.44 -5.35 -3.80
CA ASN A 96 -11.12 -4.56 -4.98
C ASN A 96 -12.33 -3.82 -5.57
N THR A 97 -13.53 -4.37 -5.43
CA THR A 97 -14.77 -3.75 -5.96
C THR A 97 -15.45 -2.79 -4.99
N SER A 98 -14.98 -2.71 -3.74
CA SER A 98 -15.49 -1.76 -2.76
C SER A 98 -15.51 -0.34 -3.35
N ASN A 99 -16.56 0.43 -3.05
CA ASN A 99 -16.69 1.81 -3.53
C ASN A 99 -15.49 2.67 -3.09
N ASP A 100 -14.89 2.38 -1.94
CA ASP A 100 -13.75 3.15 -1.39
C ASP A 100 -12.38 2.55 -1.78
N SER A 101 -12.36 1.59 -2.71
CA SER A 101 -11.12 0.92 -3.14
C SER A 101 -10.29 1.85 -4.02
N PHE A 102 -9.05 2.13 -3.60
CA PHE A 102 -8.09 2.91 -4.40
C PHE A 102 -7.89 2.32 -5.82
N LEU A 103 -7.85 0.98 -5.92
CA LEU A 103 -7.71 0.30 -7.20
C LEU A 103 -8.93 0.53 -8.10
N ARG A 104 -10.13 0.59 -7.52
CA ARG A 104 -11.34 0.91 -8.27
C ARG A 104 -11.30 2.34 -8.81
N HIS A 105 -10.99 3.31 -7.95
CA HIS A 105 -10.88 4.71 -8.35
C HIS A 105 -9.82 4.93 -9.45
N THR A 106 -8.69 4.23 -9.35
CA THR A 106 -7.58 4.34 -10.31
C THR A 106 -7.91 3.71 -11.67
N PHE A 107 -8.42 2.48 -11.68
CA PHE A 107 -8.56 1.71 -12.93
C PHE A 107 -9.94 1.80 -13.58
N PHE A 108 -11.00 2.02 -12.79
CA PHE A 108 -12.38 2.03 -13.29
C PHE A 108 -12.97 3.44 -13.35
N GLU A 109 -12.88 4.21 -12.26
CA GLU A 109 -13.51 5.54 -12.19
C GLU A 109 -12.64 6.63 -12.85
N LYS A 110 -11.32 6.38 -12.96
CA LYS A 110 -10.33 7.27 -13.58
C LYS A 110 -10.36 8.67 -12.98
N ASP A 111 -10.44 8.73 -11.66
CA ASP A 111 -10.39 9.99 -10.93
C ASP A 111 -9.11 10.76 -11.24
N GLU A 112 -9.18 12.09 -11.10
CA GLU A 112 -8.00 12.91 -11.29
C GLU A 112 -6.88 12.49 -10.34
N ILE A 113 -5.65 12.43 -10.85
CA ILE A 113 -4.45 12.06 -10.08
C ILE A 113 -4.28 12.96 -8.85
N SER A 114 -4.64 14.24 -8.95
CA SER A 114 -4.67 15.21 -7.85
C SER A 114 -5.56 14.76 -6.68
N SER A 115 -6.71 14.15 -6.98
CA SER A 115 -7.64 13.59 -6.00
C SER A 115 -7.07 12.33 -5.37
N LEU A 116 -6.57 11.40 -6.20
CA LEU A 116 -5.99 10.12 -5.75
C LEU A 116 -4.77 10.31 -4.83
N LEU A 117 -3.97 11.36 -5.09
CA LEU A 117 -2.76 11.67 -4.33
C LEU A 117 -2.98 12.70 -3.21
N ARG A 118 -4.22 13.08 -2.94
CA ARG A 118 -4.55 14.01 -1.86
C ARG A 118 -4.08 13.44 -0.51
N LYS A 119 -3.63 14.32 0.37
CA LYS A 119 -3.35 13.96 1.77
C LYS A 119 -4.65 13.49 2.44
N PRO A 120 -4.67 12.34 3.13
CA PRO A 120 -5.85 11.91 3.87
C PRO A 120 -6.07 12.79 5.10
N HIS A 121 -7.33 12.96 5.51
CA HIS A 121 -7.70 13.77 6.66
C HIS A 121 -8.41 12.95 7.73
N PHE A 122 -8.11 13.25 9.00
CA PHE A 122 -8.88 12.77 10.12
C PHE A 122 -10.02 13.75 10.39
N ASN A 123 -11.25 13.37 10.05
CA ASN A 123 -12.40 14.23 10.28
C ASN A 123 -12.99 13.89 11.65
N THR A 124 -12.99 14.84 12.57
CA THR A 124 -13.54 14.68 13.94
C THR A 124 -15.02 15.10 14.03
N GLN A 125 -15.71 15.25 12.90
CA GLN A 125 -17.14 15.60 12.88
C GLN A 125 -18.00 14.42 13.35
#